data_AF-A0AAV7B4C2-F1
#
_entry.id   AF-A0AAV7B4C2-F1
#
_cell.length_a   1.000
_cell.length_b   1.000
_cell.length_c   1.000
_cell.angle_alpha   90.00
_cell.angle_beta   90.00
_cell.angle_gamma   90.00
#
_symmetry.space_group_name_H-M   'P 1'
#
loop_
_entity.id
_entity.type
_entity.pdbx_description
1 polymer ?
#
loop_
_entity_poly.entity_id
_entity_poly.type
_entity_poly.pdbx_seq_one_letter_code
_entity_poly.pdbx_strand_id
1 'polypeptide(L)'
;MFGMVVEKIIIPEIQKVSGPVEKKICAVGITKLLTECPQMMDAEYTKLWIPLLQALIGLFELPEDDTIPDDEHFIDIEDTPGYQTAFSQLAFAGKKEHDPIGDMVSDPKILLAQSLQTLSASCPGRVTSMISRSLNADALQYLQGYLQAASVNLV
;
A
#
# COMPACT_ATOMS: atom_id res chain seq x y z
N MET A 1 9.35 2.67 -17.91
CA MET A 1 9.88 2.86 -16.54
C MET A 1 8.84 2.50 -15.47
N PHE A 2 7.61 3.02 -15.53
CA PHE A 2 6.55 2.74 -14.55
C PHE A 2 6.35 1.26 -14.21
N GLY A 3 6.12 0.39 -15.21
CA GLY A 3 5.92 -1.04 -14.95
C GLY A 3 7.09 -1.71 -14.23
N MET A 4 8.33 -1.29 -14.49
CA MET A 4 9.51 -1.81 -13.79
C MET A 4 9.53 -1.39 -12.32
N VAL A 5 9.11 -0.16 -12.01
CA VAL A 5 9.03 0.33 -10.61
C VAL A 5 7.96 -0.46 -9.85
N VAL A 6 6.78 -0.67 -10.46
CA VAL A 6 5.73 -1.48 -9.83
C VAL A 6 6.22 -2.92 -9.59
N GLU A 7 6.81 -3.54 -10.61
CA GLU A 7 7.21 -4.95 -10.59
C GLU A 7 8.43 -5.22 -9.69
N LYS A 8 9.45 -4.35 -9.74
CA LYS A 8 10.75 -4.59 -9.10
C LYS A 8 10.95 -3.86 -7.79
N ILE A 9 10.09 -2.89 -7.46
CA ILE A 9 10.22 -2.09 -6.24
C ILE A 9 8.95 -2.18 -5.42
N ILE A 10 7.81 -1.69 -5.94
CA ILE A 10 6.58 -1.60 -5.14
C ILE A 10 6.13 -2.98 -4.67
N ILE A 11 5.94 -3.94 -5.57
CA ILE A 11 5.46 -5.27 -5.21
C ILE A 11 6.38 -5.99 -4.19
N PRO A 12 7.71 -6.08 -4.40
CA PRO A 12 8.58 -6.79 -3.45
C PRO A 12 8.83 -6.04 -2.15
N GLU A 13 8.84 -4.70 -2.16
CA GLU A 13 9.27 -3.90 -1.00
C GLU A 13 8.11 -3.38 -0.15
N ILE A 14 6.85 -3.59 -0.57
CA ILE A 14 5.68 -3.01 0.13
C ILE A 14 5.59 -3.41 1.62
N GLN A 15 6.10 -4.59 1.97
CA GLN A 15 6.09 -5.08 3.36
C GLN A 15 7.04 -4.33 4.28
N LYS A 16 7.99 -3.58 3.71
CA LYS A 16 8.94 -2.76 4.45
C LYS A 16 8.40 -1.36 4.77
N VAL A 17 7.17 -1.06 4.36
CA VAL A 17 6.51 0.20 4.71
C VAL A 17 6.07 0.12 6.17
N SER A 18 6.76 0.86 7.01
CA SER A 18 6.49 0.97 8.44
C SER A 18 5.84 2.30 8.79
N GLY A 19 5.05 2.29 9.86
CA GLY A 19 4.29 3.46 10.31
C GLY A 19 2.82 3.44 9.85
N PRO A 20 1.87 3.78 10.74
CA PRO A 20 0.44 3.70 10.42
C PRO A 20 0.03 4.70 9.32
N VAL A 21 0.67 5.87 9.25
CA VAL A 21 0.37 6.90 8.25
C VAL A 21 0.91 6.49 6.88
N GLU A 22 2.14 6.00 6.82
CA GLU A 22 2.83 5.57 5.60
C GLU A 22 2.10 4.38 4.98
N LYS A 23 1.76 3.37 5.78
CA LYS A 23 0.96 2.22 5.33
C LYS A 23 -0.38 2.65 4.77
N LYS A 24 -1.05 3.61 5.42
CA LYS A 24 -2.32 4.15 4.95
C LYS A 24 -2.16 4.89 3.62
N ILE A 25 -1.14 5.73 3.47
CA ILE A 25 -0.83 6.41 2.21
C ILE A 25 -0.58 5.39 1.09
N CYS A 26 0.26 4.39 1.33
CA CYS A 26 0.54 3.32 0.38
C CYS A 26 -0.71 2.54 0.01
N ALA A 27 -1.53 2.17 0.99
CA ALA A 27 -2.77 1.44 0.77
C ALA A 27 -3.76 2.21 -0.11
N VAL A 28 -3.97 3.49 0.20
CA VAL A 28 -4.84 4.38 -0.60
C VAL A 28 -4.27 4.58 -1.99
N GLY A 29 -2.97 4.84 -2.11
CA GLY A 29 -2.29 5.06 -3.40
C GLY A 29 -2.37 3.84 -4.31
N ILE A 30 -2.09 2.65 -3.78
CA ILE A 30 -2.16 1.40 -4.56
C ILE A 30 -3.60 1.05 -4.92
N THR A 31 -4.56 1.28 -4.01
CA THR A 31 -5.99 1.09 -4.32
C THR A 31 -6.38 1.95 -5.52
N LYS A 32 -6.08 3.26 -5.49
CA LYS A 32 -6.34 4.15 -6.61
C LYS A 32 -5.61 3.74 -7.88
N LEU A 33 -4.37 3.27 -7.76
CA LEU A 33 -3.64 2.77 -8.92
C LEU A 33 -4.33 1.55 -9.55
N LEU A 34 -4.87 0.64 -8.75
CA LEU A 34 -5.60 -0.54 -9.23
C LEU A 34 -6.96 -0.20 -9.85
N THR A 35 -7.66 0.81 -9.33
CA THR A 35 -9.08 1.06 -9.64
C THR A 35 -9.37 2.32 -10.45
N GLU A 36 -8.48 3.31 -10.42
CA GLU A 36 -8.67 4.62 -11.07
C GLU A 36 -7.68 4.86 -12.21
N CYS A 37 -6.77 3.92 -12.50
CA CYS A 37 -5.80 4.00 -13.60
C CYS A 37 -6.22 3.06 -14.75
N PRO A 38 -6.80 3.57 -15.85
CA PRO A 38 -7.25 2.74 -16.97
C PRO A 38 -6.12 1.91 -17.60
N GLN A 39 -4.89 2.43 -17.60
CA GLN A 39 -3.71 1.76 -18.14
C GLN A 39 -3.36 0.46 -17.39
N MET A 40 -3.78 0.34 -16.12
CA MET A 40 -3.62 -0.89 -15.33
C MET A 40 -4.59 -1.99 -15.78
N MET A 41 -5.72 -1.64 -16.39
CA MET A 41 -6.73 -2.59 -16.84
C MET A 41 -6.61 -2.89 -18.34
N ASP A 42 -6.34 -1.91 -19.20
CA ASP A 42 -6.49 -2.04 -20.66
C ASP A 42 -5.19 -2.26 -21.45
N ALA A 43 -4.03 -2.29 -20.79
CA ALA A 43 -2.75 -2.20 -21.49
C ALA A 43 -1.70 -3.20 -20.96
N GLU A 44 -0.43 -2.89 -21.27
CA GLU A 44 0.79 -3.63 -20.93
C GLU A 44 0.92 -3.98 -19.44
N TYR A 45 0.26 -3.23 -18.55
CA TYR A 45 0.34 -3.39 -17.10
C TYR A 45 -0.71 -4.31 -16.49
N THR A 46 -1.65 -4.84 -17.29
CA THR A 46 -2.69 -5.78 -16.81
C THR A 46 -2.10 -6.99 -16.08
N LYS A 47 -0.93 -7.46 -16.54
CA LYS A 47 -0.17 -8.56 -15.91
C LYS A 47 0.30 -8.25 -14.48
N LEU A 48 0.44 -6.97 -14.12
CA LEU A 48 0.87 -6.50 -12.81
C LEU A 48 -0.30 -6.26 -11.86
N TRP A 49 -1.53 -6.22 -12.37
CA TRP A 49 -2.71 -5.91 -11.57
C TRP A 49 -2.94 -6.89 -10.42
N ILE A 50 -2.91 -8.21 -10.71
CA ILE A 50 -3.11 -9.23 -9.68
C ILE A 50 -1.92 -9.29 -8.69
N PRO A 51 -0.65 -9.31 -9.14
CA PRO A 51 0.49 -9.21 -8.23
C PRO A 51 0.43 -7.98 -7.30
N LEU A 52 0.01 -6.84 -7.83
CA LEU A 52 -0.12 -5.60 -7.05
C LEU A 52 -1.29 -5.65 -6.05
N LEU A 53 -2.43 -6.23 -6.43
CA LEU A 53 -3.54 -6.49 -5.51
C LEU A 53 -3.11 -7.43 -4.37
N GLN A 54 -2.38 -8.49 -4.70
CA GLN A 54 -1.88 -9.43 -3.69
C GLN A 54 -0.87 -8.78 -2.74
N ALA A 55 0.02 -7.93 -3.27
CA ALA A 55 0.94 -7.12 -2.48
C ALA A 55 0.21 -6.18 -1.52
N LEU A 56 -0.88 -5.52 -1.98
CA LEU A 56 -1.73 -4.67 -1.14
C LEU A 56 -2.43 -5.47 -0.02
N ILE A 57 -2.96 -6.65 -0.33
CA ILE A 57 -3.55 -7.53 0.70
C ILE A 57 -2.46 -7.99 1.68
N GLY A 58 -1.26 -8.28 1.18
CA GLY A 58 -0.10 -8.56 2.02
C GLY A 58 0.15 -7.43 3.02
N LEU A 59 0.13 -6.15 2.58
CA LEU A 59 0.33 -4.98 3.45
C LEU A 59 -0.66 -4.93 4.62
N PHE A 60 -1.84 -5.52 4.46
CA PHE A 60 -2.92 -5.52 5.44
C PHE A 60 -2.88 -6.68 6.44
N GLU A 61 -2.32 -7.81 6.03
CA GLU A 61 -2.50 -9.10 6.73
C GLU A 61 -1.19 -9.77 7.13
N LEU A 62 -0.10 -9.44 6.45
CA LEU A 62 1.22 -9.97 6.77
C LEU A 62 1.96 -9.03 7.73
N PRO A 63 2.86 -9.59 8.56
CA PRO A 63 3.73 -8.77 9.40
C PRO A 63 4.66 -7.90 8.56
N GLU A 64 5.09 -6.79 9.15
CA GLU A 64 6.12 -5.92 8.55
C GLU A 64 7.41 -6.69 8.33
N ASP A 65 8.11 -6.32 7.26
CA ASP A 65 9.47 -6.79 7.01
C ASP A 65 10.47 -5.88 7.74
N ASP A 66 10.77 -6.25 8.99
CA ASP A 66 11.70 -5.55 9.89
C ASP A 66 13.18 -5.79 9.54
N THR A 67 13.49 -6.27 8.32
CA THR A 67 14.89 -6.45 7.89
C THR A 67 15.59 -5.12 7.59
N ILE A 68 14.84 -4.02 7.51
CA ILE A 68 15.40 -2.68 7.54
C ILE A 68 15.67 -2.31 9.01
N PRO A 69 16.92 -1.98 9.39
CA PRO A 69 17.21 -1.46 10.71
C PRO A 69 16.39 -0.19 10.97
N ASP A 70 15.67 -0.16 12.11
CA ASP A 70 15.06 1.06 12.65
C ASP A 70 16.16 2.13 12.74
N ASP A 71 16.00 3.16 11.92
CA ASP A 71 16.90 4.27 11.72
C ASP A 71 18.25 3.93 11.04
N GLU A 72 18.41 4.56 9.86
CA GLU A 72 19.55 5.45 9.64
C GLU A 72 19.70 6.41 10.82
N HIS A 73 20.11 5.90 11.99
CA HIS A 73 21.04 6.65 12.80
C HIS A 73 22.22 6.80 11.88
N PHE A 74 22.27 7.94 11.17
CA PHE A 74 23.51 8.54 10.78
C PHE A 74 24.34 8.60 12.06
N ILE A 75 25.09 7.54 12.33
CA ILE A 75 26.34 7.69 13.05
C ILE A 75 27.15 8.47 12.03
N ASP A 76 27.07 9.80 12.12
CA ASP A 76 28.12 10.66 11.60
C ASP A 76 29.39 10.15 12.27
N ILE A 77 30.12 9.27 11.58
CA ILE A 77 31.49 8.93 11.93
C ILE A 77 32.27 10.19 11.56
N GLU A 78 32.20 11.21 12.41
CA GLU A 78 32.98 12.43 12.29
C GLU A 78 34.43 12.09 12.61
N ASP A 79 35.23 11.96 11.54
CA ASP A 79 36.69 11.91 11.59
C ASP A 79 37.28 13.32 11.81
N THR A 80 36.63 14.20 12.57
CA THR A 80 37.12 15.57 12.83
C THR A 80 36.81 16.06 14.24
N PRO A 81 37.81 16.19 15.13
CA PRO A 81 37.60 16.68 16.48
C PRO A 81 37.44 18.21 16.48
N GLY A 82 36.21 18.71 16.36
CA GLY A 82 35.99 20.16 16.46
C GLY A 82 34.54 20.61 16.30
N TYR A 83 33.93 20.99 17.43
CA TYR A 83 32.70 21.80 17.56
C TYR A 83 31.36 21.08 17.29
N GLN A 84 30.81 20.48 18.35
CA GLN A 84 29.46 19.90 18.36
C GLN A 84 28.37 20.97 18.21
N THR A 85 27.49 20.83 17.22
CA THR A 85 26.15 21.43 17.26
C THR A 85 25.18 20.39 17.83
N ALA A 86 24.91 20.45 19.13
CA ALA A 86 23.93 19.57 19.76
C ALA A 86 22.52 19.93 19.24
N PHE A 87 21.93 19.07 18.40
CA PHE A 87 20.52 19.17 18.02
C PHE A 87 19.67 18.81 19.25
N SER A 88 19.24 19.83 20.00
CA SER A 88 18.31 19.66 21.10
C SER A 88 16.88 19.69 20.57
N GLN A 89 16.33 18.52 20.21
CA GLN A 89 14.91 18.42 19.92
C GLN A 89 14.15 18.62 21.23
N LEU A 90 13.35 19.68 21.32
CA LEU A 90 12.53 19.94 22.51
C LEU A 90 11.50 18.82 22.65
N ALA A 91 11.47 18.14 23.80
CA ALA A 91 10.57 17.02 24.09
C ALA A 91 9.07 17.32 23.88
N PHE A 92 8.69 18.61 23.82
CA PHE A 92 7.31 19.08 23.61
C PHE A 92 7.07 19.72 22.23
N ALA A 93 8.10 19.85 21.38
CA ALA A 93 8.00 20.39 20.02
C ALA A 93 8.08 19.28 18.96
N GLY A 94 7.65 18.06 19.30
CA GLY A 94 7.45 17.02 18.30
C GLY A 94 6.43 17.51 17.29
N LYS A 95 6.82 17.64 16.02
CA LYS A 95 5.86 17.83 14.93
C LYS A 95 4.92 16.63 14.97
N LYS A 96 3.62 16.85 15.20
CA LYS A 96 2.64 15.79 14.96
C LYS A 96 2.83 15.31 13.53
N GLU A 97 3.04 14.02 13.38
CA GLU A 97 3.09 13.35 12.08
C GLU A 97 1.88 13.77 11.27
N HIS A 98 2.12 14.40 10.13
CA HIS A 98 1.05 14.98 9.32
C HIS A 98 0.51 13.89 8.40
N ASP A 99 -0.69 13.39 8.71
CA ASP A 99 -1.41 12.47 7.82
C ASP A 99 -2.10 13.29 6.69
N PRO A 100 -1.63 13.21 5.43
CA PRO A 100 -2.24 13.92 4.31
C PRO A 100 -3.59 13.32 3.88
N ILE A 101 -3.88 12.08 4.28
CA ILE A 101 -5.17 11.41 4.03
C ILE A 101 -6.19 11.81 5.11
N GLY A 102 -5.73 12.00 6.35
CA GLY A 102 -6.55 12.40 7.48
C GLY A 102 -7.79 11.50 7.66
N ASP A 103 -8.91 12.07 8.08
CA ASP A 103 -10.15 11.31 8.33
C ASP A 103 -10.91 10.90 7.06
N MET A 104 -10.42 11.24 5.86
CA MET A 104 -11.08 10.89 4.60
C MET A 104 -11.19 9.37 4.40
N VAL A 105 -10.20 8.62 4.92
CA VAL A 105 -10.17 7.16 4.87
C VAL A 105 -9.97 6.63 6.27
N SER A 106 -11.03 6.08 6.87
CA SER A 106 -10.95 5.46 8.20
C SER A 106 -10.39 4.04 8.14
N ASP A 107 -10.81 3.25 7.15
CA ASP A 107 -10.35 1.88 6.94
C ASP A 107 -9.92 1.65 5.47
N PRO A 108 -8.61 1.52 5.20
CA PRO A 108 -8.11 1.26 3.86
C PRO A 108 -8.60 -0.05 3.23
N LYS A 109 -8.95 -1.07 4.05
CA LYS A 109 -9.49 -2.35 3.56
C LYS A 109 -10.90 -2.17 3.00
N ILE A 110 -11.72 -1.36 3.69
CA ILE A 110 -13.07 -1.00 3.24
C ILE A 110 -13.00 -0.12 1.98
N LEU A 111 -12.07 0.82 1.93
CA LEU A 111 -11.82 1.61 0.72
C LEU A 111 -11.51 0.71 -0.48
N LEU A 112 -10.58 -0.26 -0.31
CA LEU A 112 -10.25 -1.21 -1.37
C LEU A 112 -11.48 -1.96 -1.87
N ALA A 113 -12.31 -2.48 -0.96
CA ALA A 113 -13.54 -3.19 -1.31
C ALA A 113 -14.51 -2.33 -2.13
N GLN A 114 -14.76 -1.09 -1.70
CA GLN A 114 -15.67 -0.16 -2.37
C GLN A 114 -15.13 0.29 -3.74
N SER A 115 -13.82 0.56 -3.84
CA SER A 115 -13.17 0.92 -5.10
C SER A 115 -13.19 -0.24 -6.10
N LEU A 116 -12.97 -1.48 -5.64
CA LEU A 116 -13.07 -2.66 -6.49
C LEU A 116 -14.50 -2.91 -6.98
N GLN A 117 -15.51 -2.69 -6.13
CA GLN A 117 -16.91 -2.74 -6.57
C GLN A 117 -17.17 -1.74 -7.69
N THR A 118 -16.72 -0.49 -7.53
CA THR A 118 -16.90 0.58 -8.52
C THR A 118 -16.22 0.23 -9.84
N LEU A 119 -15.00 -0.32 -9.78
CA LEU A 119 -14.29 -0.81 -10.95
C LEU A 119 -15.03 -1.99 -11.62
N SER A 120 -15.52 -2.95 -10.83
CA SER A 120 -16.28 -4.11 -11.32
C SER A 120 -17.56 -3.66 -12.04
N ALA A 121 -18.29 -2.69 -11.48
CA ALA A 121 -19.48 -2.12 -12.11
C ALA A 121 -19.16 -1.41 -13.43
N SER A 122 -17.97 -0.82 -13.55
CA SER A 122 -17.51 -0.16 -14.78
C SER A 122 -17.06 -1.15 -15.87
N CYS A 123 -16.66 -2.37 -15.49
CA CYS A 123 -16.23 -3.45 -16.40
C CYS A 123 -16.74 -4.82 -15.92
N PRO A 124 -18.06 -5.10 -16.02
CA PRO A 124 -18.67 -6.27 -15.40
C PRO A 124 -18.03 -7.59 -15.80
N GLY A 125 -17.84 -8.48 -14.82
CA GLY A 125 -17.26 -9.82 -15.00
C GLY A 125 -15.74 -9.84 -15.20
N ARG A 126 -15.09 -8.75 -15.60
CA ARG A 126 -13.63 -8.72 -15.85
C ARG A 126 -12.83 -8.84 -14.56
N VAL A 127 -13.11 -7.98 -13.59
CA VAL A 127 -12.41 -7.94 -12.29
C VAL A 127 -12.57 -9.28 -11.57
N THR A 128 -13.80 -9.78 -11.48
CA THR A 128 -14.12 -11.09 -10.89
C THR A 128 -13.38 -12.24 -11.59
N SER A 129 -13.29 -12.22 -12.92
CA SER A 129 -12.56 -13.24 -13.68
C SER A 129 -11.05 -13.20 -13.44
N MET A 130 -10.46 -12.00 -13.36
CA MET A 130 -9.03 -11.84 -13.07
C MET A 130 -8.69 -12.34 -11.66
N ILE A 131 -9.50 -11.95 -10.66
CA ILE A 131 -9.33 -12.37 -9.26
C ILE A 131 -9.43 -13.89 -9.16
N SER A 132 -10.50 -14.48 -9.70
CA SER A 132 -10.77 -15.93 -9.56
C SER A 132 -9.72 -16.81 -10.25
N ARG A 133 -9.04 -16.29 -11.29
CA ARG A 133 -8.07 -17.06 -12.06
C ARG A 133 -6.67 -17.04 -11.47
N SER A 134 -6.27 -15.93 -10.82
CA SER A 134 -4.86 -15.66 -10.56
C SER A 134 -4.55 -15.20 -9.14
N LEU A 135 -5.54 -14.83 -8.34
CA LEU A 135 -5.32 -14.51 -6.92
C LEU A 135 -5.14 -15.81 -6.13
N ASN A 136 -4.20 -15.83 -5.18
CA ASN A 136 -4.03 -16.99 -4.30
C ASN A 136 -5.23 -17.18 -3.34
N ALA A 137 -5.35 -18.37 -2.75
CA ALA A 137 -6.50 -18.72 -1.92
C ALA A 137 -6.61 -17.87 -0.64
N ASP A 138 -5.48 -17.61 0.02
CA ASP A 138 -5.46 -16.85 1.27
C ASP A 138 -5.86 -15.38 1.04
N ALA A 139 -5.28 -14.71 0.04
CA ALA A 139 -5.65 -13.34 -0.28
C ALA A 139 -7.09 -13.24 -0.78
N LEU A 140 -7.60 -14.26 -1.48
CA LEU A 140 -9.01 -14.33 -1.85
C LEU A 140 -9.92 -14.39 -0.61
N GLN A 141 -9.56 -15.16 0.41
CA GLN A 141 -10.32 -15.24 1.66
C GLN A 141 -10.34 -13.88 2.39
N TYR A 142 -9.19 -13.22 2.50
CA TYR A 142 -9.13 -11.88 3.10
C TYR A 142 -9.95 -10.86 2.31
N LEU A 143 -9.82 -10.87 0.98
CA LEU A 143 -10.59 -9.99 0.11
C LEU A 143 -12.10 -10.20 0.27
N GLN A 144 -12.56 -11.44 0.36
CA GLN A 144 -13.97 -11.76 0.65
C GLN A 144 -14.41 -11.18 2.00
N GLY A 145 -13.56 -11.25 3.03
CA GLY A 145 -13.81 -10.62 4.32
C GLY A 145 -14.00 -9.10 4.20
N TYR A 146 -13.18 -8.42 3.41
CA TYR A 146 -13.31 -6.97 3.20
C TYR A 146 -14.59 -6.60 2.44
N LEU A 147 -14.92 -7.37 1.39
CA LEU A 147 -16.15 -7.17 0.61
C LEU A 147 -17.39 -7.35 1.51
N GLN A 148 -17.39 -8.35 2.39
CA GLN A 148 -18.46 -8.56 3.37
C GLN A 148 -18.54 -7.42 4.40
N ALA A 149 -17.40 -7.01 4.96
CA ALA A 149 -17.35 -5.91 5.93
C ALA A 149 -17.84 -4.58 5.33
N ALA A 150 -17.54 -4.34 4.05
CA ALA A 150 -18.01 -3.19 3.29
C ALA A 150 -19.45 -3.35 2.75
N SER A 151 -20.07 -4.53 2.90
CA SER A 151 -21.39 -4.86 2.36
C SER A 151 -21.49 -4.67 0.83
N VAL A 152 -20.42 -4.99 0.10
CA VAL A 152 -20.34 -4.85 -1.36
C VAL A 152 -20.11 -6.21 -2.04
N ASN A 153 -20.54 -6.32 -3.30
CA ASN A 153 -20.31 -7.49 -4.13
C ASN A 153 -19.73 -7.05 -5.48
N LEU A 154 -18.81 -7.84 -6.02
CA LEU A 154 -18.27 -7.64 -7.36
C LEU A 154 -19.28 -8.17 -8.41
N VAL A 155 -19.46 -7.41 -9.48
CA VAL A 155 -20.38 -7.68 -10.60
C VAL A 155 -19.67 -7.92 -11.91
#